data_AF-R0D0V3-F1
#
_entry.id   AF-R0D0V3-F1
#
_cell.length_a   1.000
_cell.length_b   1.000
_cell.length_c   1.000
_cell.angle_alpha   90.00
_cell.angle_beta   90.00
_cell.angle_gamma   90.00
#
_symmetry.space_group_name_H-M   'P 1'
#
loop_
_entity.id
_entity.type
_entity.pdbx_description
1 polymer ?
#
loop_
_entity_poly.entity_id
_entity_poly.type
_entity_poly.pdbx_seq_one_letter_code
_entity_poly.pdbx_strand_id
1 'polypeptide(L)'
;MSLVAFAMNGFLAVLLIAALAFGWRLERRLKALRDSHEGFAKAVKELDQAAARAEQGLADLRAATDEAAETLAVRIERAQALAAQLDERINRPLSAPVVERSPRGGPLAPPRPAPSERGLRDPEPDALAERRRLKAEDFERLLEREDRLPPAARPVLGTPSAPRETPRSRARIDDDLFEGPGDGLRPGSNPRAPRR
;
A
#
# COMPACT_ATOMS: atom_id res chain seq x y z
N MET A 1 -37.81 78.64 -1.21
CA MET A 1 -37.24 77.54 -0.39
C MET A 1 -35.73 77.68 -0.43
N SER A 2 -35.06 77.85 0.71
CA SER A 2 -33.65 78.27 0.71
C SER A 2 -32.72 77.16 0.21
N LEU A 3 -31.75 77.53 -0.62
CA LEU A 3 -30.67 76.65 -1.09
C LEU A 3 -29.91 76.00 0.08
N VAL A 4 -29.80 76.73 1.19
CA VAL A 4 -29.15 76.29 2.44
C VAL A 4 -29.83 75.06 3.03
N ALA A 5 -31.16 74.98 3.02
CA ALA A 5 -31.89 73.83 3.56
C ALA A 5 -31.62 72.54 2.75
N PHE A 6 -31.54 72.66 1.42
CA PHE A 6 -31.18 71.53 0.57
C PHE A 6 -29.73 71.08 0.79
N ALA A 7 -28.79 72.02 0.97
CA ALA A 7 -27.39 71.70 1.26
C ALA A 7 -27.22 70.98 2.60
N MET A 8 -27.86 71.48 3.68
CA MET A 8 -27.84 70.85 5.00
C MET A 8 -28.45 69.46 4.98
N ASN A 9 -29.63 69.29 4.36
CA ASN A 9 -30.28 67.98 4.26
C ASN A 9 -29.44 67.00 3.42
N GLY A 10 -28.81 67.46 2.34
CA GLY A 10 -27.89 66.65 1.54
C GLY A 10 -26.69 66.17 2.34
N PHE A 11 -26.07 67.05 3.12
CA PHE A 11 -24.94 66.68 4.00
C PHE A 11 -25.35 65.65 5.06
N LEU A 12 -26.52 65.85 5.68
CA LEU A 12 -27.07 64.91 6.67
C LEU A 12 -27.37 63.54 6.05
N ALA A 13 -27.92 63.51 4.83
CA ALA A 13 -28.15 62.28 4.09
C ALA A 13 -26.85 61.53 3.78
N VAL A 14 -25.79 62.24 3.36
CA VAL A 14 -24.48 61.63 3.11
C VAL A 14 -23.87 61.05 4.38
N LEU A 15 -23.93 61.76 5.50
CA LEU A 15 -23.44 61.25 6.79
C LEU A 15 -24.21 59.99 7.23
N LEU A 16 -25.52 59.96 7.00
CA LEU A 16 -26.35 58.80 7.32
C LEU A 16 -25.95 57.58 6.46
N ILE A 17 -25.74 57.79 5.15
CA ILE A 17 -25.27 56.73 4.25
C ILE A 17 -23.90 56.21 4.67
N ALA A 18 -22.98 57.11 5.04
CA ALA A 18 -21.65 56.74 5.52
C ALA A 18 -21.72 55.89 6.80
N ALA A 19 -22.57 56.28 7.75
CA ALA A 19 -22.80 55.52 8.99
C ALA A 19 -23.37 54.11 8.70
N LEU A 20 -24.35 54.02 7.79
CA LEU A 20 -24.95 52.75 7.39
C LEU A 20 -23.93 51.83 6.71
N ALA A 21 -23.12 52.38 5.80
CA ALA A 21 -22.06 51.64 5.12
C ALA A 21 -21.02 51.11 6.11
N PHE A 22 -20.67 51.91 7.13
CA PHE A 22 -19.73 51.48 8.17
C PHE A 22 -20.32 50.35 9.04
N GLY A 23 -21.60 50.44 9.40
CA GLY A 23 -22.33 49.38 10.10
C GLY A 23 -22.31 48.06 9.32
N TRP A 24 -22.66 48.11 8.03
CA TRP A 24 -22.62 46.93 7.15
C TRP A 24 -21.23 46.33 6.98
N ARG A 25 -20.19 47.17 6.86
CA ARG A 25 -18.81 46.71 6.72
C ARG A 25 -18.32 45.99 7.99
N LEU A 26 -18.71 46.48 9.17
CA LEU A 26 -18.31 45.91 10.45
C LEU A 26 -18.98 44.55 10.67
N GLU A 27 -20.28 44.46 10.38
CA GLU A 27 -21.03 43.21 10.49
C GLU A 27 -20.49 42.14 9.54
N ARG A 28 -20.16 42.50 8.29
CA ARG A 28 -19.50 41.58 7.35
C ARG A 28 -18.14 41.09 7.85
N ARG A 29 -17.34 41.97 8.47
CA ARG A 29 -16.03 41.58 9.01
C ARG A 29 -16.16 40.61 10.19
N LEU A 30 -17.05 40.91 11.13
CA LEU A 30 -17.32 40.02 12.27
C LEU A 30 -17.83 38.66 11.81
N LYS A 31 -18.72 38.64 10.81
CA LYS A 31 -19.23 37.39 10.23
C LYS A 31 -18.15 36.58 9.53
N ALA A 32 -17.30 37.22 8.73
CA ALA A 32 -16.19 36.55 8.04
C ALA A 32 -15.17 35.91 9.01
N LEU A 33 -14.87 36.56 10.14
CA LEU A 33 -14.01 35.94 11.16
C LEU A 33 -14.71 34.74 11.83
N ARG A 34 -16.00 34.84 12.10
CA ARG A 34 -16.74 33.78 12.78
C ARG A 34 -16.92 32.55 11.88
N ASP A 35 -17.26 32.78 10.62
CA ASP A 35 -17.36 31.75 9.59
C ASP A 35 -16.00 31.08 9.34
N SER A 36 -14.88 31.83 9.42
CA SER A 36 -13.55 31.22 9.29
C SER A 36 -13.22 30.32 10.47
N HIS A 37 -13.51 30.73 11.72
CA HIS A 37 -13.33 29.88 12.89
C HIS A 37 -14.17 28.61 12.85
N GLU A 38 -15.43 28.70 12.42
CA GLU A 38 -16.30 27.54 12.25
C GLU A 38 -15.76 26.61 11.13
N GLY A 39 -15.29 27.20 10.02
CA GLY A 39 -14.63 26.47 8.94
C GLY A 39 -13.35 25.75 9.41
N PHE A 40 -12.52 26.40 10.22
CA PHE A 40 -11.33 25.78 10.83
C PHE A 40 -11.70 24.65 11.79
N ALA A 41 -12.69 24.85 12.66
CA ALA A 41 -13.14 23.82 13.57
C ALA A 41 -13.66 22.58 12.82
N LYS A 42 -14.35 22.79 11.69
CA LYS A 42 -14.79 21.70 10.80
C LYS A 42 -13.60 21.02 10.12
N ALA A 43 -12.67 21.79 9.55
CA ALA A 43 -11.49 21.25 8.88
C ALA A 43 -10.59 20.44 9.83
N VAL A 44 -10.42 20.89 11.08
CA VAL A 44 -9.65 20.16 12.09
C VAL A 44 -10.34 18.83 12.45
N LYS A 45 -11.67 18.82 12.59
CA LYS A 45 -12.41 17.56 12.83
C LYS A 45 -12.27 16.58 11.67
N GLU A 46 -12.33 17.08 10.43
CA GLU A 46 -12.14 16.26 9.23
C GLU A 46 -10.70 15.70 9.16
N LEU A 47 -9.71 16.52 9.51
CA LEU A 47 -8.31 16.09 9.59
C LEU A 47 -8.09 15.03 10.67
N ASP A 48 -8.64 15.23 11.87
CA ASP A 48 -8.54 14.27 12.97
C ASP A 48 -9.17 12.93 12.59
N GLN A 49 -10.34 12.96 11.94
CA GLN A 49 -10.99 11.76 11.43
C GLN A 49 -10.13 11.05 10.35
N ALA A 50 -9.52 11.81 9.45
CA ALA A 50 -8.62 11.26 8.43
C ALA A 50 -7.34 10.67 9.06
N ALA A 51 -6.79 11.33 10.08
CA ALA A 51 -5.62 10.87 10.82
C ALA A 51 -5.93 9.57 11.58
N ALA A 52 -7.04 9.52 12.31
CA ALA A 52 -7.49 8.30 12.99
C ALA A 52 -7.65 7.12 12.03
N ARG A 53 -8.19 7.36 10.83
CA ARG A 53 -8.29 6.34 9.77
C ARG A 53 -6.92 5.89 9.27
N ALA A 54 -5.97 6.82 9.11
CA ALA A 54 -4.61 6.50 8.70
C ALA A 54 -3.86 5.69 9.77
N GLU A 55 -4.04 6.02 11.05
CA GLU A 55 -3.49 5.27 12.18
C GLU A 55 -4.05 3.86 12.25
N GLN A 56 -5.37 3.70 12.06
CA GLN A 56 -6.01 2.38 11.96
C GLN A 56 -5.43 1.57 10.79
N GLY A 57 -5.31 2.15 9.60
CA GLY A 57 -4.72 1.46 8.46
C GLY A 57 -3.25 1.05 8.69
N LEU A 58 -2.47 1.87 9.41
CA LEU A 58 -1.10 1.51 9.79
C LEU A 58 -1.07 0.36 10.81
N ALA A 59 -1.99 0.35 11.77
CA ALA A 59 -2.12 -0.74 12.73
C ALA A 59 -2.50 -2.05 12.03
N ASP A 60 -3.44 -1.99 11.08
CA ASP A 60 -3.83 -3.15 10.27
C ASP A 60 -2.67 -3.67 9.42
N LEU A 61 -1.90 -2.76 8.79
CA LEU A 61 -0.70 -3.14 8.03
C LEU A 61 0.34 -3.81 8.93
N ARG A 62 0.58 -3.28 10.14
CA ARG A 62 1.51 -3.89 11.10
C ARG A 62 1.06 -5.29 11.50
N ALA A 63 -0.22 -5.44 11.86
CA ALA A 63 -0.78 -6.74 12.22
C ALA A 63 -0.65 -7.75 11.06
N ALA A 64 -0.99 -7.33 9.83
CA ALA A 64 -0.85 -8.18 8.65
C ALA A 64 0.61 -8.54 8.35
N THR A 65 1.56 -7.61 8.56
CA THR A 65 2.99 -7.91 8.38
C THR A 65 3.54 -8.83 9.46
N ASP A 66 3.06 -8.70 10.71
CA ASP A 66 3.48 -9.57 11.80
C ASP A 66 2.98 -11.01 11.57
N GLU A 67 1.72 -11.18 11.16
CA GLU A 67 1.17 -12.48 10.77
C GLU A 67 1.92 -13.07 9.57
N ALA A 68 2.19 -12.24 8.54
CA ALA A 68 2.97 -12.68 7.39
C ALA A 68 4.40 -13.12 7.79
N ALA A 69 5.06 -12.40 8.70
CA ALA A 69 6.38 -12.74 9.20
C ALA A 69 6.38 -14.08 9.96
N GLU A 70 5.38 -14.33 10.81
CA GLU A 70 5.25 -15.59 11.54
C GLU A 70 5.01 -16.76 10.58
N THR A 71 4.12 -16.61 9.59
CA THR A 71 3.90 -17.66 8.58
C THR A 71 5.16 -17.94 7.76
N LEU A 72 5.96 -16.91 7.46
CA LEU A 72 7.22 -17.06 6.74
C LEU A 72 8.25 -17.81 7.60
N ALA A 73 8.36 -17.50 8.89
CA ALA A 73 9.26 -18.16 9.83
C ALA A 73 8.95 -19.67 9.92
N VAL A 74 7.67 -20.05 10.07
CA VAL A 74 7.25 -21.46 10.09
C VAL A 74 7.61 -22.18 8.78
N ARG A 75 7.50 -21.51 7.63
CA ARG A 75 7.89 -22.08 6.34
C ARG A 75 9.40 -22.27 6.21
N ILE A 76 10.19 -21.32 6.72
CA ILE A 76 11.66 -21.42 6.74
C ILE A 76 12.09 -22.59 7.63
N GLU A 77 11.52 -22.72 8.82
CA GLU A 77 11.82 -23.83 9.73
C GLU A 77 11.50 -25.18 9.11
N ARG A 78 10.34 -25.31 8.45
CA ARG A 78 9.98 -26.53 7.69
C ARG A 78 10.95 -26.82 6.56
N ALA A 79 11.36 -25.80 5.79
CA ALA A 79 12.32 -25.96 4.71
C ALA A 79 13.70 -26.41 5.24
N GLN A 80 14.15 -25.85 6.36
CA GLN A 80 15.38 -26.26 7.03
C GLN A 80 15.30 -27.70 7.56
N ALA A 81 14.18 -28.08 8.17
CA ALA A 81 13.96 -29.46 8.64
C ALA A 81 13.95 -30.47 7.49
N LEU A 82 13.35 -30.12 6.35
CA LEU A 82 13.38 -30.96 5.15
C LEU A 82 14.78 -31.03 4.54
N ALA A 83 15.52 -29.91 4.50
CA ALA A 83 16.89 -29.87 4.04
C ALA A 83 17.81 -30.73 4.92
N ALA A 84 17.64 -30.69 6.25
CA ALA A 84 18.40 -31.53 7.18
C ALA A 84 18.10 -33.03 6.98
N GLN A 85 16.84 -33.40 6.75
CA GLN A 85 16.47 -34.79 6.44
C GLN A 85 17.06 -35.28 5.11
N LEU A 86 17.11 -34.40 4.10
CA LEU A 86 17.77 -34.68 2.82
C LEU A 86 19.27 -34.87 3.03
N ASP A 87 19.92 -34.00 3.78
CA ASP A 87 21.34 -34.12 4.10
C ASP A 87 21.64 -35.41 4.86
N GLU A 88 20.86 -35.75 5.90
CA GLU A 88 21.02 -37.02 6.64
C GLU A 88 20.88 -38.26 5.74
N ARG A 89 19.95 -38.26 4.78
CA ARG A 89 19.82 -39.38 3.83
C ARG A 89 20.97 -39.47 2.83
N ILE A 90 21.54 -38.34 2.42
CA ILE A 90 22.68 -38.28 1.51
C ILE A 90 23.97 -38.66 2.25
N ASN A 91 24.17 -38.11 3.44
CA ASN A 91 25.34 -38.32 4.29
C ASN A 91 25.28 -39.61 5.10
N ARG A 92 24.18 -40.37 5.08
CA ARG A 92 24.17 -41.74 5.62
C ARG A 92 24.98 -42.60 4.65
N PRO A 93 26.27 -42.91 4.93
CA PRO A 93 26.97 -43.90 4.14
C PRO A 93 26.15 -45.18 4.23
N LEU A 94 26.10 -45.91 3.12
CA LEU A 94 25.54 -47.24 3.02
C LEU A 94 26.19 -48.12 4.09
N SER A 95 25.71 -48.05 5.33
CA SER A 95 26.05 -48.99 6.38
C SER A 95 25.39 -50.26 5.91
N ALA A 96 26.21 -51.07 5.23
CA ALA A 96 25.85 -52.33 4.65
C ALA A 96 24.95 -53.07 5.66
N PRO A 97 23.84 -53.68 5.22
CA PRO A 97 23.22 -54.69 6.05
C PRO A 97 24.32 -55.73 6.28
N VAL A 98 24.82 -55.83 7.51
CA VAL A 98 25.48 -57.05 7.96
C VAL A 98 24.40 -58.10 7.82
N VAL A 99 24.49 -58.82 6.71
CA VAL A 99 23.76 -60.05 6.44
C VAL A 99 24.23 -61.01 7.53
N GLU A 100 23.48 -61.06 8.63
CA GLU A 100 23.62 -62.09 9.63
C GLU A 100 23.07 -63.38 8.99
N ARG A 101 23.99 -64.05 8.30
CA ARG A 101 23.80 -65.31 7.59
C ARG A 101 23.52 -66.41 8.61
N SER A 102 22.25 -66.60 8.96
CA SER A 102 21.79 -67.80 9.68
C SER A 102 21.84 -69.00 8.71
N PRO A 103 22.57 -70.10 8.98
CA PRO A 103 22.57 -71.26 8.12
C PRO A 103 21.51 -72.29 8.56
N ARG A 104 20.82 -72.81 7.54
CA ARG A 104 20.18 -74.14 7.42
C ARG A 104 18.86 -74.40 8.17
N GLY A 105 17.85 -74.81 7.39
CA GLY A 105 16.72 -75.57 7.94
C GLY A 105 15.53 -76.02 7.07
N GLY A 106 15.63 -76.14 5.73
CA GLY A 106 14.76 -77.07 4.95
C GLY A 106 13.30 -76.66 4.64
N PRO A 107 12.61 -77.34 3.70
CA PRO A 107 11.88 -76.67 2.61
C PRO A 107 10.41 -77.08 2.45
N LEU A 108 9.54 -76.18 1.96
CA LEU A 108 8.34 -76.55 1.18
C LEU A 108 7.91 -75.43 0.23
N ALA A 109 7.76 -75.81 -1.04
CA ALA A 109 7.19 -75.08 -2.17
C ALA A 109 6.47 -76.10 -3.07
N PRO A 110 5.63 -75.74 -4.06
CA PRO A 110 4.64 -74.67 -4.22
C PRO A 110 3.25 -75.28 -4.65
N PRO A 111 2.23 -74.58 -5.22
CA PRO A 111 2.27 -73.99 -6.58
C PRO A 111 1.57 -72.62 -6.75
N ARG A 112 1.95 -71.97 -7.85
CA ARG A 112 1.42 -70.74 -8.45
C ARG A 112 0.12 -71.04 -9.23
N PRO A 113 -0.72 -70.02 -9.54
CA PRO A 113 -0.60 -69.39 -10.87
C PRO A 113 -0.80 -67.85 -10.87
N ALA A 114 -0.21 -67.19 -11.89
CA ALA A 114 -0.46 -65.80 -12.30
C ALA A 114 -1.35 -65.82 -13.58
N PRO A 115 -1.68 -64.71 -14.29
CA PRO A 115 -1.46 -63.28 -14.06
C PRO A 115 -2.71 -62.39 -14.33
N SER A 116 -2.73 -61.13 -13.89
CA SER A 116 -3.58 -60.09 -14.50
C SER A 116 -3.01 -58.70 -14.26
N GLU A 117 -2.62 -58.07 -15.35
CA GLU A 117 -2.13 -56.71 -15.48
C GLU A 117 -3.24 -55.68 -15.26
N ARG A 118 -2.97 -54.68 -14.42
CA ARG A 118 -3.51 -53.32 -14.46
C ARG A 118 -2.72 -52.55 -13.40
N GLY A 119 -1.70 -51.79 -13.78
CA GLY A 119 -1.87 -50.60 -14.58
C GLY A 119 -1.72 -49.43 -13.61
N LEU A 120 -0.51 -48.85 -13.64
CA LEU A 120 -0.20 -47.50 -13.21
C LEU A 120 -1.43 -46.59 -13.29
N ARG A 121 -1.97 -46.18 -12.14
CA ARG A 121 -2.87 -45.04 -12.05
C ARG A 121 -2.20 -44.00 -11.16
N ASP A 122 -1.48 -43.11 -11.82
CA ASP A 122 -1.24 -41.77 -11.30
C ASP A 122 -2.56 -41.17 -10.80
N PRO A 123 -2.61 -40.49 -9.65
CA PRO A 123 -3.75 -39.64 -9.35
C PRO A 123 -3.73 -38.46 -10.34
N GLU A 124 -4.80 -38.37 -11.12
CA GLU A 124 -5.04 -37.35 -12.14
C GLU A 124 -4.60 -35.92 -11.75
N PRO A 125 -3.83 -35.23 -12.60
CA PRO A 125 -3.65 -33.78 -12.52
C PRO A 125 -4.83 -32.97 -13.12
N ASP A 126 -5.84 -33.61 -13.71
CA ASP A 126 -6.87 -32.94 -14.50
C ASP A 126 -7.98 -32.28 -13.66
N ALA A 127 -8.30 -32.79 -12.47
CA ALA A 127 -9.33 -32.22 -11.59
C ALA A 127 -8.96 -30.83 -11.02
N LEU A 128 -7.65 -30.52 -10.91
CA LEU A 128 -7.17 -29.19 -10.48
C LEU A 128 -7.04 -28.22 -11.66
N ALA A 129 -6.78 -28.72 -12.87
CA ALA A 129 -6.77 -27.93 -14.09
C ALA A 129 -8.18 -27.42 -14.46
N GLU A 130 -9.22 -28.24 -14.25
CA GLU A 130 -10.62 -27.81 -14.45
C GLU A 130 -11.07 -26.75 -13.45
N ARG A 131 -10.60 -26.78 -12.19
CA ARG A 131 -10.93 -25.74 -11.20
C ARG A 131 -10.23 -24.40 -11.44
N ARG A 132 -9.15 -24.38 -12.23
CA ARG A 132 -8.40 -23.16 -12.58
C ARG A 132 -8.69 -22.67 -14.01
N ARG A 133 -9.31 -23.49 -14.85
CA ARG A 133 -9.92 -23.05 -16.11
C ARG A 133 -11.29 -22.48 -15.79
N LEU A 134 -11.33 -21.19 -15.44
CA LEU A 134 -12.52 -20.36 -15.62
C LEU A 134 -13.08 -20.69 -17.02
N LYS A 135 -14.27 -21.29 -17.09
CA LYS A 135 -14.79 -21.81 -18.35
C LYS A 135 -14.97 -20.64 -19.31
N ALA A 136 -14.74 -20.87 -20.61
CA ALA A 136 -15.01 -19.87 -21.63
C ALA A 136 -16.45 -19.31 -21.52
N GLU A 137 -17.38 -20.17 -21.10
CA GLU A 137 -18.77 -19.83 -20.81
C GLU A 137 -18.94 -18.79 -19.68
N ASP A 138 -18.09 -18.83 -18.65
CA ASP A 138 -18.13 -17.85 -17.56
C ASP A 138 -17.60 -16.48 -18.04
N PHE A 139 -16.63 -16.50 -18.95
CA PHE A 139 -16.13 -15.30 -19.62
C PHE A 139 -17.18 -14.66 -20.53
N GLU A 140 -17.89 -15.45 -21.33
CA GLU A 140 -18.97 -14.94 -22.19
C GLU A 140 -20.11 -14.32 -21.36
N ARG A 141 -20.48 -14.94 -20.23
CA ARG A 141 -21.50 -14.39 -19.32
C ARG A 141 -21.09 -13.06 -18.68
N LEU A 142 -19.80 -12.84 -18.43
CA LEU A 142 -19.29 -11.58 -17.90
C LEU A 142 -19.30 -10.48 -18.97
N LEU A 143 -18.92 -10.81 -20.21
CA LEU A 143 -18.95 -9.87 -21.34
C LEU A 143 -20.38 -9.44 -21.69
N GLU A 144 -21.31 -10.38 -21.72
CA GLU A 144 -22.72 -10.10 -22.01
C GLU A 144 -23.38 -9.23 -20.91
N ARG A 145 -22.91 -9.38 -19.65
CA ARG A 145 -23.31 -8.51 -18.54
C ARG A 145 -22.71 -7.11 -18.64
N GLU A 146 -21.46 -7.00 -19.10
CA GLU A 146 -20.78 -5.72 -19.30
C GLU A 146 -21.41 -4.92 -20.44
N ASP A 147 -21.82 -5.58 -21.53
CA ASP A 147 -22.46 -4.90 -22.66
C ASP A 147 -23.84 -4.34 -22.34
N ARG A 148 -24.55 -4.94 -21.37
CA ARG A 148 -25.82 -4.43 -20.84
C ARG A 148 -25.67 -3.22 -19.91
N LEU A 149 -24.45 -2.87 -19.49
CA LEU A 149 -24.23 -1.67 -18.68
C LEU A 149 -24.25 -0.41 -19.57
N PRO A 150 -24.94 0.66 -19.14
CA PRO A 150 -24.90 1.94 -19.84
C PRO A 150 -23.45 2.43 -19.91
N PRO A 151 -23.04 3.13 -20.99
CA PRO A 151 -21.64 3.49 -21.25
C PRO A 151 -20.97 4.32 -20.13
N ALA A 152 -21.74 4.96 -19.26
CA ALA A 152 -21.27 5.71 -18.10
C ALA A 152 -20.85 4.83 -16.89
N ALA A 153 -21.22 3.55 -16.87
CA ALA A 153 -20.94 2.61 -15.77
C ALA A 153 -19.89 1.55 -16.14
N ARG A 154 -19.34 1.60 -17.36
CA ARG A 154 -18.25 0.72 -17.79
C ARG A 154 -16.97 1.16 -17.06
N PRO A 155 -16.20 0.24 -16.45
CA PRO A 155 -14.92 0.58 -15.86
C PRO A 155 -13.98 0.99 -17.00
N VAL A 156 -13.76 2.29 -17.16
CA VAL A 156 -12.74 2.80 -18.08
C VAL A 156 -11.41 2.31 -17.53
N LEU A 157 -10.82 1.27 -18.14
CA LEU A 157 -9.40 1.02 -18.01
C LEU A 157 -8.70 2.25 -18.58
N GLY A 158 -8.42 3.20 -17.70
CA GLY A 158 -7.71 4.41 -18.04
C GLY A 158 -6.39 4.02 -18.69
N THR A 159 -6.10 4.66 -19.82
CA THR A 159 -4.73 4.82 -20.31
C THR A 159 -3.78 5.06 -19.13
N PRO A 160 -2.58 4.47 -19.11
CA PRO A 160 -1.64 4.68 -18.01
C PRO A 160 -1.40 6.18 -17.87
N SER A 161 -2.01 6.76 -16.84
CA SER A 161 -1.87 8.18 -16.53
C SER A 161 -0.42 8.37 -16.14
N ALA A 162 0.28 9.25 -16.85
CA ALA A 162 1.67 9.59 -16.57
C ALA A 162 1.87 9.80 -15.05
N PRO A 163 2.99 9.34 -14.48
CA PRO A 163 3.22 9.43 -13.04
C PRO A 163 3.08 10.88 -12.61
N ARG A 164 2.03 11.17 -11.82
CA ARG A 164 1.87 12.47 -11.16
C ARG A 164 3.04 12.63 -10.19
N GLU A 165 4.04 13.38 -10.61
CA GLU A 165 5.15 13.81 -9.76
C GLU A 165 4.57 14.53 -8.54
N THR A 166 4.65 13.87 -7.39
CA THR A 166 4.31 14.49 -6.11
C THR A 166 5.36 15.57 -5.77
N PRO A 167 4.98 16.68 -5.13
CA PRO A 167 5.87 17.81 -4.82
C PRO A 167 7.08 17.51 -3.91
N ARG A 168 7.26 16.26 -3.47
CA ARG A 168 8.48 15.80 -2.77
C ARG A 168 9.67 15.56 -3.70
N SER A 169 9.44 15.30 -4.99
CA SER A 169 10.53 14.98 -5.92
C SER A 169 11.34 16.20 -6.35
N ARG A 170 10.80 17.42 -6.22
CA ARG A 170 11.48 18.65 -6.63
C ARG A 170 12.56 19.10 -5.64
N ALA A 171 12.44 18.73 -4.37
CA ALA A 171 13.38 19.15 -3.34
C ALA A 171 14.75 18.42 -3.37
N ARG A 172 14.88 17.30 -4.10
CA ARG A 172 16.15 16.56 -4.19
C ARG A 172 16.99 16.90 -5.42
N ILE A 173 16.39 17.48 -6.46
CA ILE A 173 17.08 17.71 -7.74
C ILE A 173 17.91 19.00 -7.69
N ASP A 174 17.53 19.96 -6.83
CA ASP A 174 18.26 21.24 -6.69
C ASP A 174 19.55 21.13 -5.86
N ASP A 175 19.72 20.11 -5.02
CA ASP A 175 20.92 19.95 -4.17
C ASP A 175 22.16 19.46 -4.96
N ASP A 176 21.97 18.74 -6.08
CA ASP A 176 23.10 18.20 -6.88
C ASP A 176 23.62 19.21 -7.94
N LEU A 177 22.98 20.36 -8.12
CA LEU A 177 23.36 21.36 -9.13
C LEU A 177 24.46 22.33 -8.66
N PHE A 178 24.70 22.42 -7.34
CA PHE A 178 25.67 23.34 -6.74
C PHE A 178 26.98 22.68 -6.29
N GLU A 179 27.07 21.34 -6.35
CA GLU A 179 28.30 20.61 -6.04
C GLU A 179 29.20 20.57 -7.30
N GLY A 180 29.98 21.64 -7.49
CA GLY A 180 30.99 21.71 -8.55
C GLY A 180 32.08 20.63 -8.37
N PRO A 181 32.70 20.14 -9.46
CA PRO A 181 33.68 19.08 -9.35
C PRO A 181 35.02 19.66 -8.86
N GLY A 182 35.49 19.19 -7.70
CA GLY A 182 36.89 19.33 -7.34
C GLY A 182 37.14 19.55 -5.85
N ASP A 183 37.22 18.46 -5.10
CA ASP A 183 38.02 18.37 -3.89
C ASP A 183 39.45 18.84 -4.18
N GLY A 184 39.94 19.81 -3.41
CA GLY A 184 41.31 20.30 -3.54
C GLY A 184 41.71 21.24 -2.43
N LEU A 185 42.41 20.69 -1.44
CA LEU A 185 43.25 21.36 -0.42
C LEU A 185 42.55 21.96 0.82
N ARG A 186 42.58 21.19 1.92
CA ARG A 186 42.99 21.75 3.23
C ARG A 186 44.46 22.18 3.10
N PRO A 187 44.88 23.40 3.50
CA PRO A 187 45.15 23.66 4.92
C PRO A 187 45.00 25.15 5.35
N GLY A 188 44.97 25.42 6.66
CA GLY A 188 45.28 26.77 7.17
C GLY A 188 44.51 27.22 8.40
N SER A 189 45.11 26.96 9.55
CA SER A 189 45.09 27.78 10.78
C SER A 189 44.35 29.13 10.73
N ASN A 190 43.44 29.37 11.70
CA ASN A 190 43.27 30.72 12.23
C ASN A 190 43.02 30.72 13.75
N PRO A 191 43.65 31.64 14.51
CA PRO A 191 43.88 31.54 15.94
C PRO A 191 42.76 32.24 16.72
N ARG A 192 42.29 31.61 17.80
CA ARG A 192 41.55 32.29 18.85
C ARG A 192 42.50 32.57 20.01
N ALA A 193 42.99 33.81 20.07
CA ALA A 193 43.46 34.43 21.30
C ALA A 193 42.30 35.18 21.99
N PRO A 194 42.38 35.45 23.31
CA PRO A 194 41.21 35.49 24.18
C PRO A 194 40.63 36.89 24.42
N ARG A 195 39.40 36.84 24.94
CA ARG A 195 38.56 37.93 25.46
C ARG A 195 39.33 38.98 26.28
N ARG A 196 38.95 40.24 26.07
CA ARG A 196 39.04 41.29 27.08
C ARG A 196 37.72 42.04 27.12
#